data_AF-A0A7C0WFN6-F1
#
_entry.id   AF-A0A7C0WFN6-F1
#
_cell.length_a   1.000
_cell.length_b   1.000
_cell.length_c   1.000
_cell.angle_alpha   90.00
_cell.angle_beta   90.00
_cell.angle_gamma   90.00
#
_symmetry.space_group_name_H-M   'P 1'
#
loop_
_entity.id
_entity.type
_entity.pdbx_description
1 polymer ?
#
loop_
_entity_poly.entity_id
_entity_poly.type
_entity_poly.pdbx_seq_one_letter_code
_entity_poly.pdbx_strand_id
1 'polypeptide(L)'
;MTHAEQTPHPWRTTPLFWLPVLLALVITGWISRYGIQDMVHHWDVWKEYNYGYLIPVITLFLIWQRRFELAHMPFRGSVWGVVGIAFGLAMYFAGTLATVYPVVQYGFVVILMGIALSVMGWPAFRLIWVPLAFLFFMIPLPGVVYAGLSAELQLLSSEIGVWITRRLGVAVYLSGNVIDLGIYKLQVAEACSGLRYLFPLMSLSFIVAYIFKGRFWKKALLFLSSIPITIFMNSFRIGVIGVLVDYWGISQAEGFLHFFEGWVVFMACIAILIGEMAILSRIGADGKGGLYETFRLDVPEKIPRSAVTNRRAVTRLHLPILVLLGAGLFGSAILGQREDVVPQRLTFAEFPLVVGPWHGTADRMAEIYLKQLKLSDYILADYAAPGAGTVNFYVSYYATQKPGDAAHTPRTCIPGGGWEIKKITQVAVPGVEIYGQPLRVNRVLIKKGGITQLVYYWFQEQGRLLTNEYAVKWYLFWDGLTRHRTDGALVRLTMFVPRGGDVGAADRTLQSFAHDFAPILSKYIPD
;
A
#
# COMPACT_ATOMS: atom_id res chain seq x y z
N MET A 1 -21.31 24.32 -56.55
CA MET A 1 -21.22 24.87 -55.18
C MET A 1 -20.62 23.78 -54.30
N THR A 2 -19.32 23.86 -54.07
CA THR A 2 -18.55 22.93 -53.24
C THR A 2 -18.83 23.22 -51.78
N HIS A 3 -19.43 22.28 -51.06
CA HIS A 3 -19.44 22.29 -49.59
C HIS A 3 -18.00 22.18 -49.11
N ALA A 4 -17.34 23.32 -48.89
CA ALA A 4 -16.13 23.37 -48.11
C ALA A 4 -16.51 22.89 -46.70
N GLU A 5 -16.15 21.66 -46.36
CA GLU A 5 -16.15 21.18 -44.98
C GLU A 5 -15.31 22.16 -44.17
N GLN A 6 -15.98 23.05 -43.44
CA GLN A 6 -15.35 23.98 -42.52
C GLN A 6 -14.70 23.13 -41.42
N THR A 7 -13.40 22.89 -41.56
CA THR A 7 -12.61 22.31 -40.47
C THR A 7 -12.75 23.24 -39.27
N PRO A 8 -13.23 22.74 -38.11
CA PRO A 8 -13.54 23.60 -36.98
C PRO A 8 -12.29 24.32 -36.49
N HIS A 9 -12.38 25.64 -36.35
CA HIS A 9 -11.27 26.48 -35.91
C HIS A 9 -10.68 25.98 -34.57
N PRO A 10 -9.36 25.82 -34.46
CA PRO A 10 -8.72 25.36 -33.23
C PRO A 10 -8.94 26.36 -32.09
N TRP A 11 -9.05 25.85 -30.87
CA TRP A 11 -9.23 26.61 -29.65
C TRP A 11 -7.87 26.93 -29.01
N ARG A 12 -7.64 28.22 -28.73
CA ARG A 12 -6.49 28.70 -27.95
C ARG A 12 -6.92 29.11 -26.55
N THR A 13 -6.03 28.90 -25.59
CA THR A 13 -6.18 29.35 -24.20
C THR A 13 -5.45 30.68 -24.02
N THR A 14 -5.86 31.45 -23.02
CA THR A 14 -5.15 32.66 -22.57
C THR A 14 -4.45 32.40 -21.24
N PRO A 15 -3.43 33.19 -20.85
CA PRO A 15 -2.84 33.09 -19.52
C PRO A 15 -3.88 33.24 -18.39
N LEU A 16 -4.88 34.10 -18.58
CA LEU A 16 -6.00 34.29 -17.65
C LEU A 16 -6.85 33.03 -17.43
N PHE A 17 -6.93 32.15 -18.45
CA PHE A 17 -7.60 30.86 -18.32
C PHE A 17 -6.82 29.90 -17.42
N TRP A 18 -5.48 29.89 -17.53
CA TRP A 18 -4.63 28.95 -16.80
C TRP A 18 -4.29 29.40 -15.38
N LEU A 19 -4.35 30.70 -15.07
CA LEU A 19 -3.98 31.22 -13.76
C LEU A 19 -4.81 30.61 -12.60
N PRO A 20 -6.15 30.51 -12.67
CA PRO A 20 -6.93 29.80 -11.65
C PRO A 20 -6.63 28.31 -11.58
N VAL A 21 -6.32 27.67 -12.71
CA VAL A 21 -5.98 26.24 -12.76
C VAL A 21 -4.62 26.00 -12.09
N LEU A 22 -3.62 26.85 -12.36
CA LEU A 22 -2.33 26.81 -11.70
C LEU A 22 -2.47 27.01 -10.19
N LEU A 23 -3.25 28.00 -9.77
CA LEU A 23 -3.55 28.24 -8.36
C LEU A 23 -4.22 27.01 -7.71
N ALA A 24 -5.20 26.41 -8.37
CA ALA A 24 -5.85 25.18 -7.91
C ALA A 24 -4.86 24.01 -7.75
N LEU A 25 -3.93 23.84 -8.70
CA LEU A 25 -2.89 22.82 -8.64
C LEU A 25 -1.90 23.08 -7.48
N VAL A 26 -1.49 24.34 -7.27
CA VAL A 26 -0.63 24.74 -6.15
C VAL A 26 -1.31 24.47 -4.80
N ILE A 27 -2.58 24.87 -4.64
CA ILE A 27 -3.35 24.61 -3.43
C ILE A 27 -3.48 23.10 -3.19
N THR A 28 -3.80 22.33 -4.24
CA THR A 28 -3.90 20.87 -4.16
C THR A 28 -2.58 20.24 -3.72
N GLY A 29 -1.46 20.66 -4.32
CA GLY A 29 -0.13 20.19 -3.92
C GLY A 29 0.22 20.53 -2.47
N TRP A 30 -0.17 21.71 -2.00
CA TRP A 30 0.04 22.12 -0.61
C TRP A 30 -0.80 21.33 0.39
N ILE A 31 -2.09 21.12 0.10
CA ILE A 31 -3.00 20.31 0.93
C ILE A 31 -2.44 18.88 1.05
N SER A 32 -2.05 18.28 -0.07
CA SER A 32 -1.58 16.91 -0.16
C SER A 32 -0.08 16.72 0.13
N ARG A 33 0.64 17.76 0.58
CA ARG A 33 2.12 17.75 0.71
C ARG A 33 2.66 16.57 1.53
N TYR A 34 2.02 16.23 2.65
CA TYR A 34 2.46 15.12 3.50
C TYR A 34 2.22 13.77 2.83
N GLY A 35 1.11 13.61 2.11
CA GLY A 35 0.84 12.39 1.33
C GLY A 35 1.81 12.23 0.17
N ILE A 36 2.22 13.33 -0.47
CA ILE A 36 3.24 13.33 -1.53
C ILE A 36 4.62 13.00 -0.95
N GLN A 37 5.01 13.60 0.18
CA GLN A 37 6.27 13.30 0.86
C GLN A 37 6.37 11.83 1.28
N ASP A 38 5.30 11.27 1.85
CA ASP A 38 5.20 9.86 2.17
C ASP A 38 5.36 8.97 0.92
N MET A 39 4.70 9.35 -0.18
CA MET A 39 4.80 8.64 -1.45
C MET A 39 6.24 8.64 -2.00
N VAL A 40 6.91 9.79 -1.97
CA VAL A 40 8.31 9.96 -2.37
C VAL A 40 9.25 9.13 -1.49
N HIS A 41 9.02 9.12 -0.17
CA HIS A 41 9.79 8.29 0.75
C HIS A 41 9.69 6.79 0.40
N HIS A 42 8.50 6.31 0.05
CA HIS A 42 8.34 4.92 -0.42
C HIS A 42 9.08 4.67 -1.73
N TRP A 43 9.11 5.63 -2.67
CA TRP A 43 9.86 5.49 -3.92
C TRP A 43 11.38 5.41 -3.70
N ASP A 44 11.89 6.02 -2.63
CA ASP A 44 13.30 5.99 -2.25
C ASP A 44 13.69 4.71 -1.53
N VAL A 45 12.85 4.24 -0.59
CA VAL A 45 13.17 3.11 0.29
C VAL A 45 12.76 1.78 -0.33
N TRP A 46 11.61 1.70 -1.02
CA TRP A 46 11.05 0.45 -1.53
C TRP A 46 11.42 0.28 -3.00
N LYS A 47 12.32 -0.66 -3.29
CA LYS A 47 12.90 -0.87 -4.64
C LYS A 47 11.84 -1.15 -5.70
N GLU A 48 10.74 -1.80 -5.34
CA GLU A 48 9.61 -2.08 -6.22
C GLU A 48 8.83 -0.84 -6.65
N TYR A 49 8.87 0.28 -5.91
CA TYR A 49 8.16 1.52 -6.24
C TYR A 49 9.04 2.62 -6.83
N ASN A 50 10.34 2.36 -7.05
CA ASN A 50 11.27 3.36 -7.58
C ASN A 50 10.83 3.97 -8.93
N TYR A 51 10.04 3.23 -9.73
CA TYR A 51 9.46 3.72 -10.98
C TYR A 51 8.42 4.85 -10.81
N GLY A 52 7.95 5.08 -9.57
CA GLY A 52 6.91 6.07 -9.25
C GLY A 52 7.23 7.48 -9.73
N TYR A 53 8.50 7.88 -9.71
CA TYR A 53 8.98 9.17 -10.24
C TYR A 53 8.68 9.38 -11.73
N LEU A 54 8.66 8.29 -12.52
CA LEU A 54 8.42 8.37 -13.96
C LEU A 54 6.93 8.51 -14.30
N ILE A 55 6.03 8.11 -13.40
CA ILE A 55 4.59 8.09 -13.66
C ILE A 55 4.04 9.48 -14.00
N PRO A 56 4.28 10.56 -13.22
CA PRO A 56 3.81 11.89 -13.57
C PRO A 56 4.38 12.40 -14.89
N VAL A 57 5.67 12.13 -15.15
CA VAL A 57 6.36 12.55 -16.39
C VAL A 57 5.73 11.88 -17.60
N ILE A 58 5.49 10.56 -17.54
CA ILE A 58 4.84 9.80 -18.60
C ILE A 58 3.38 10.25 -18.77
N THR A 59 2.63 10.47 -17.68
CA THR A 59 1.26 11.00 -17.76
C THR A 59 1.22 12.33 -18.51
N LEU A 60 2.11 13.28 -18.18
CA LEU A 60 2.20 14.57 -18.86
C LEU A 60 2.54 14.41 -20.35
N PHE A 61 3.48 13.51 -20.67
CA PHE A 61 3.82 13.18 -22.05
C PHE A 61 2.63 12.59 -22.84
N LEU A 62 1.89 11.64 -22.25
CA LEU A 62 0.71 11.05 -22.88
C LEU A 62 -0.42 12.07 -23.08
N ILE A 63 -0.60 13.00 -22.14
CA ILE A 63 -1.54 14.13 -22.29
C ILE A 63 -1.07 15.06 -23.41
N TRP A 64 0.23 15.37 -23.47
CA TRP A 64 0.81 16.22 -24.50
C TRP A 64 0.67 15.63 -25.90
N GLN A 65 0.73 14.31 -26.06
CA GLN A 65 0.44 13.67 -27.35
C GLN A 65 -0.97 13.98 -27.86
N ARG A 66 -1.95 14.12 -26.96
CA ARG A 66 -3.35 14.44 -27.29
C ARG A 66 -3.58 15.94 -27.53
N ARG A 67 -2.55 16.79 -27.50
CA ARG A 67 -2.71 18.25 -27.59
C ARG A 67 -3.45 18.72 -28.86
N PHE A 68 -3.27 18.03 -29.99
CA PHE A 68 -3.90 18.41 -31.25
C PHE A 68 -5.40 18.16 -31.21
N GLU A 69 -5.81 16.96 -30.80
CA GLU A 69 -7.22 16.60 -30.59
C GLU A 69 -7.87 17.52 -29.55
N LEU A 70 -7.16 17.77 -28.44
CA LEU A 70 -7.61 18.68 -27.40
C LEU A 70 -7.80 20.10 -27.92
N ALA A 71 -6.93 20.60 -28.80
CA ALA A 71 -7.07 21.94 -29.38
C ALA A 71 -8.34 22.10 -30.23
N HIS A 72 -8.87 21.02 -30.82
CA HIS A 72 -10.10 21.09 -31.62
C HIS A 72 -11.38 20.91 -30.81
N MET A 73 -11.27 20.71 -29.49
CA MET A 73 -12.42 20.55 -28.61
C MET A 73 -12.71 21.82 -27.78
N PRO A 74 -14.00 22.22 -27.64
CA PRO A 74 -14.39 23.28 -26.74
C PRO A 74 -14.32 22.82 -25.28
N PHE A 75 -13.77 23.65 -24.40
CA PHE A 75 -13.74 23.39 -22.97
C PHE A 75 -14.97 24.03 -22.33
N ARG A 76 -16.04 23.23 -22.18
CA ARG A 76 -17.31 23.69 -21.61
C ARG A 76 -17.37 23.55 -20.08
N GLY A 77 -16.43 22.79 -19.51
CA GLY A 77 -16.41 22.42 -18.11
C GLY A 77 -17.52 21.44 -17.72
N SER A 78 -17.45 20.89 -16.51
CA SER A 78 -18.44 19.94 -15.98
C SER A 78 -18.58 20.07 -14.46
N VAL A 79 -19.82 20.14 -13.98
CA VAL A 79 -20.11 20.15 -12.52
C VAL A 79 -19.66 18.85 -11.85
N TRP A 80 -19.66 17.73 -12.57
CA TRP A 80 -19.15 16.46 -12.05
C TRP A 80 -17.67 16.49 -11.68
N GLY A 81 -16.88 17.38 -12.30
CA GLY A 81 -15.50 17.59 -11.87
C GLY A 81 -15.44 18.25 -10.49
N VAL A 82 -16.36 19.16 -10.19
CA VAL A 82 -16.47 19.86 -8.89
C VAL A 82 -16.88 18.87 -7.81
N VAL A 83 -17.83 17.98 -8.11
CA VAL A 83 -18.19 16.84 -7.25
C VAL A 83 -16.97 15.92 -7.03
N GLY A 84 -16.19 15.65 -8.07
CA GLY A 84 -14.94 14.88 -7.96
C GLY A 84 -13.92 15.54 -7.02
N ILE A 85 -13.75 16.87 -7.09
CA ILE A 85 -12.89 17.62 -6.16
C ILE A 85 -13.41 17.50 -4.72
N ALA A 86 -14.71 17.70 -4.51
CA ALA A 86 -15.31 17.57 -3.18
C ALA A 86 -15.13 16.15 -2.61
N PHE A 87 -15.30 15.12 -3.43
CA PHE A 87 -15.05 13.74 -3.05
C PHE A 87 -13.58 13.48 -2.72
N GLY A 88 -12.65 13.97 -3.54
CA GLY A 88 -11.22 13.84 -3.25
C GLY A 88 -10.78 14.61 -1.98
N LEU A 89 -11.38 15.76 -1.68
CA LEU A 89 -11.19 16.46 -0.41
C LEU A 89 -11.77 15.67 0.78
N ALA A 90 -12.94 15.05 0.61
CA ALA A 90 -13.50 14.16 1.65
C ALA A 90 -12.57 12.96 1.91
N MET A 91 -12.00 12.35 0.86
CA MET A 91 -10.97 11.31 1.01
C MET A 91 -9.73 11.84 1.73
N TYR A 92 -9.26 13.05 1.42
CA TYR A 92 -8.14 13.69 2.10
C TYR A 92 -8.39 13.82 3.60
N PHE A 93 -9.53 14.38 4.01
CA PHE A 93 -9.86 14.55 5.43
C PHE A 93 -10.08 13.22 6.14
N ALA A 94 -10.80 12.30 5.49
CA ALA A 94 -11.03 10.97 6.04
C ALA A 94 -9.72 10.19 6.23
N GLY A 95 -8.83 10.20 5.23
CA GLY A 95 -7.52 9.55 5.31
C GLY A 95 -6.61 10.18 6.36
N THR A 96 -6.64 11.50 6.50
CA THR A 96 -5.84 12.22 7.51
C THR A 96 -6.28 11.85 8.93
N LEU A 97 -7.58 11.93 9.20
CA LEU A 97 -8.17 11.57 10.51
C LEU A 97 -8.05 10.06 10.80
N ALA A 98 -8.19 9.21 9.78
CA ALA A 98 -8.03 7.76 9.91
C ALA A 98 -6.56 7.32 10.05
N THR A 99 -5.58 8.21 9.88
CA THR A 99 -4.14 7.89 9.82
C THR A 99 -3.73 6.98 8.63
N VAL A 100 -4.41 7.10 7.48
CA VAL A 100 -4.21 6.25 6.29
C VAL A 100 -3.74 7.07 5.08
N TYR A 101 -2.42 7.15 4.87
CA TYR A 101 -1.81 7.88 3.74
C TYR A 101 -2.29 7.45 2.35
N PRO A 102 -2.48 6.15 2.03
CA PRO A 102 -2.99 5.76 0.72
C PRO A 102 -4.32 6.42 0.36
N VAL A 103 -5.24 6.58 1.32
CA VAL A 103 -6.53 7.25 1.09
C VAL A 103 -6.33 8.73 0.74
N VAL A 104 -5.38 9.40 1.40
CA VAL A 104 -4.97 10.78 1.10
C VAL A 104 -4.37 10.89 -0.32
N GLN A 105 -3.52 9.94 -0.70
CA GLN A 105 -2.86 9.88 -2.02
C GLN A 105 -3.87 9.59 -3.14
N TYR A 106 -4.83 8.69 -2.93
CA TYR A 106 -5.93 8.45 -3.86
C TYR A 106 -6.80 9.70 -4.01
N GLY A 107 -7.11 10.38 -2.90
CA GLY A 107 -7.81 11.67 -2.90
C GLY A 107 -7.09 12.73 -3.74
N PHE A 108 -5.76 12.84 -3.63
CA PHE A 108 -4.96 13.74 -4.45
C PHE A 108 -5.15 13.51 -5.95
N VAL A 109 -5.04 12.26 -6.43
CA VAL A 109 -5.24 11.94 -7.86
C VAL A 109 -6.68 12.22 -8.30
N VAL A 110 -7.66 11.90 -7.45
CA VAL A 110 -9.09 12.20 -7.71
C VAL A 110 -9.32 13.72 -7.84
N ILE A 111 -8.68 14.55 -7.01
CA ILE A 111 -8.76 16.03 -7.13
C ILE A 111 -8.17 16.48 -8.47
N LEU A 112 -7.00 15.95 -8.89
CA LEU A 112 -6.40 16.28 -10.19
C LEU A 112 -7.34 15.94 -11.36
N MET A 113 -7.95 14.75 -11.31
CA MET A 113 -8.95 14.33 -12.30
C MET A 113 -10.20 15.22 -12.26
N GLY A 114 -10.64 15.61 -11.06
CA GLY A 114 -11.76 16.53 -10.86
C GLY A 114 -11.49 17.93 -11.41
N ILE A 115 -10.29 18.48 -11.20
CA ILE A 115 -9.86 19.77 -11.79
C ILE A 115 -9.88 19.67 -13.32
N ALA A 116 -9.27 18.62 -13.89
CA ALA A 116 -9.26 18.42 -15.33
C ALA A 116 -10.69 18.32 -15.91
N LEU A 117 -11.57 17.52 -15.28
CA LEU A 117 -12.96 17.37 -15.71
C LEU A 117 -13.77 18.67 -15.56
N SER A 118 -13.55 19.43 -14.48
CA SER A 118 -14.22 20.72 -14.23
C SER A 118 -13.87 21.77 -15.26
N VAL A 119 -12.61 21.80 -15.71
CA VAL A 119 -12.10 22.78 -16.67
C VAL A 119 -12.42 22.37 -18.10
N MET A 120 -12.18 21.11 -18.46
CA MET A 120 -12.25 20.62 -19.83
C MET A 120 -13.66 20.19 -20.24
N GLY A 121 -14.44 19.67 -19.28
CA GLY A 121 -15.70 18.99 -19.54
C GLY A 121 -15.51 17.55 -20.03
N TRP A 122 -16.60 16.77 -19.98
CA TRP A 122 -16.54 15.33 -20.24
C TRP A 122 -15.97 14.94 -21.62
N PRO A 123 -16.33 15.60 -22.75
CA PRO A 123 -15.83 15.22 -24.07
C PRO A 123 -14.30 15.26 -24.18
N ALA A 124 -13.69 16.36 -23.72
CA ALA A 124 -12.24 16.54 -23.75
C ALA A 124 -11.53 15.70 -22.66
N PHE A 125 -12.14 15.56 -21.48
CA PHE A 125 -11.62 14.69 -20.41
C PHE A 125 -11.51 13.23 -20.87
N ARG A 126 -12.45 12.74 -21.69
CA ARG A 126 -12.45 11.38 -22.22
C ARG A 126 -11.25 11.05 -23.12
N LEU A 127 -10.51 12.04 -23.62
CA LEU A 127 -9.26 11.83 -24.34
C LEU A 127 -8.08 11.53 -23.42
N ILE A 128 -8.11 12.07 -22.19
CA ILE A 128 -6.98 12.06 -21.25
C ILE A 128 -7.24 11.30 -19.95
N TRP A 129 -8.45 10.77 -19.73
CA TRP A 129 -8.77 10.06 -18.49
C TRP A 129 -7.87 8.85 -18.24
N VAL A 130 -7.45 8.13 -19.29
CA VAL A 130 -6.53 6.98 -19.15
C VAL A 130 -5.12 7.45 -18.71
N PRO A 131 -4.49 8.44 -19.37
CA PRO A 131 -3.27 9.07 -18.86
C PRO A 131 -3.37 9.56 -17.41
N LEU A 132 -4.51 10.13 -17.01
CA LEU A 132 -4.71 10.58 -15.63
C LEU A 132 -4.89 9.40 -14.66
N ALA A 133 -5.62 8.35 -15.05
CA ALA A 133 -5.76 7.13 -14.26
C ALA A 133 -4.41 6.41 -14.06
N PHE A 134 -3.47 6.59 -14.97
CA PHE A 134 -2.12 6.06 -14.81
C PHE A 134 -1.40 6.60 -13.57
N LEU A 135 -1.77 7.79 -13.07
CA LEU A 135 -1.24 8.34 -11.82
C LEU A 135 -1.52 7.44 -10.61
N PHE A 136 -2.55 6.58 -10.64
CA PHE A 136 -2.80 5.65 -9.54
C PHE A 136 -1.67 4.62 -9.35
N PHE A 137 -0.88 4.32 -10.38
CA PHE A 137 0.25 3.38 -10.29
C PHE A 137 1.44 3.91 -9.49
N MET A 138 1.48 5.21 -9.19
CA MET A 138 2.53 5.80 -8.37
C MET A 138 2.25 5.70 -6.87
N ILE A 139 1.02 5.33 -6.50
CA ILE A 139 0.55 5.26 -5.10
C ILE A 139 0.92 3.90 -4.50
N PRO A 140 1.69 3.87 -3.40
CA PRO A 140 1.95 2.64 -2.65
C PRO A 140 0.67 1.98 -2.15
N LEU A 141 0.61 0.66 -2.27
CA LEU A 141 -0.48 -0.11 -1.68
C LEU A 141 -0.48 0.02 -0.15
N PRO A 142 -1.66 0.01 0.51
CA PRO A 142 -1.74 -0.04 1.96
C PRO A 142 -0.95 -1.21 2.53
N GLY A 143 -0.22 -1.00 3.64
CA GLY A 143 0.72 -1.98 4.19
C GLY A 143 0.15 -3.38 4.43
N VAL A 144 -1.12 -3.48 4.87
CA VAL A 144 -1.81 -4.78 5.05
C VAL A 144 -2.01 -5.51 3.71
N VAL A 145 -2.38 -4.78 2.66
CA VAL A 145 -2.57 -5.33 1.31
C VAL A 145 -1.22 -5.71 0.71
N TYR A 146 -0.22 -4.85 0.86
CA TYR A 146 1.15 -5.12 0.39
C TYR A 146 1.74 -6.36 1.07
N ALA A 147 1.69 -6.45 2.40
CA ALA A 147 2.24 -7.58 3.14
C ALA A 147 1.51 -8.90 2.82
N GLY A 148 0.18 -8.86 2.69
CA GLY A 148 -0.60 -10.01 2.26
C GLY A 148 -0.22 -10.48 0.87
N LEU A 149 -0.15 -9.56 -0.11
CA LEU A 149 0.24 -9.88 -1.47
C LEU A 149 1.68 -10.42 -1.54
N SER A 150 2.62 -9.80 -0.82
CA SER A 150 4.01 -10.24 -0.74
C SER A 150 4.12 -11.68 -0.22
N ALA A 151 3.40 -12.01 0.87
CA ALA A 151 3.41 -13.35 1.46
C ALA A 151 2.84 -14.41 0.50
N GLU A 152 1.68 -14.13 -0.12
CA GLU A 152 1.04 -15.07 -1.07
C GLU A 152 1.94 -15.32 -2.30
N LEU A 153 2.53 -14.27 -2.87
CA LEU A 153 3.42 -14.41 -4.01
C LEU A 153 4.72 -15.13 -3.66
N GLN A 154 5.25 -14.97 -2.44
CA GLN A 154 6.40 -15.74 -1.95
C GLN A 154 6.10 -17.23 -1.89
N LEU A 155 4.94 -17.62 -1.32
CA LEU A 155 4.54 -19.02 -1.22
C LEU A 155 4.37 -19.64 -2.61
N LEU A 156 3.61 -18.98 -3.49
CA LEU A 156 3.38 -19.43 -4.86
C LEU A 156 4.69 -19.56 -5.65
N SER A 157 5.56 -18.54 -5.55
CA SER A 157 6.84 -18.55 -6.26
C SER A 157 7.78 -19.64 -5.74
N SER A 158 7.74 -19.92 -4.43
CA SER A 158 8.52 -20.99 -3.81
C SER A 158 8.04 -22.38 -4.25
N GLU A 159 6.72 -22.59 -4.32
CA GLU A 159 6.13 -23.85 -4.77
C GLU A 159 6.48 -24.16 -6.22
N ILE A 160 6.30 -23.18 -7.12
CA ILE A 160 6.66 -23.33 -8.54
C ILE A 160 8.18 -23.46 -8.69
N GLY A 161 8.98 -22.68 -7.96
CA GLY A 161 10.44 -22.77 -7.99
C GLY A 161 10.94 -24.16 -7.56
N VAL A 162 10.36 -24.74 -6.51
CA VAL A 162 10.66 -26.11 -6.06
C VAL A 162 10.21 -27.15 -7.09
N TRP A 163 9.05 -26.95 -7.73
CA TRP A 163 8.61 -27.82 -8.82
C TRP A 163 9.62 -27.83 -9.97
N ILE A 164 10.13 -26.67 -10.40
CA ILE A 164 11.18 -26.56 -11.42
C ILE A 164 12.46 -27.27 -10.95
N THR A 165 12.90 -27.01 -9.73
CA THR A 165 14.13 -27.56 -9.13
C THR A 165 14.11 -29.09 -9.08
N ARG A 166 12.99 -29.68 -8.62
CA ARG A 166 12.79 -31.14 -8.58
C ARG A 166 12.79 -31.74 -9.98
N ARG A 167 12.26 -31.04 -10.98
CA ARG A 167 12.25 -31.53 -12.36
C ARG A 167 13.65 -31.58 -12.98
N LEU A 168 14.58 -30.77 -12.46
CA LEU A 168 15.99 -30.74 -12.83
C LEU A 168 16.86 -31.69 -11.99
N GLY A 169 16.24 -32.60 -11.23
CA GLY A 169 16.92 -33.69 -10.52
C GLY A 169 17.42 -33.35 -9.12
N VAL A 170 17.13 -32.16 -8.60
CA VAL A 170 17.60 -31.72 -7.28
C VAL A 170 16.55 -32.03 -6.20
N ALA A 171 16.97 -32.75 -5.16
CA ALA A 171 16.11 -33.14 -4.05
C ALA A 171 15.97 -31.99 -3.03
N VAL A 172 14.84 -31.28 -3.07
CA VAL A 172 14.53 -30.18 -2.15
C VAL A 172 13.25 -30.40 -1.36
N TYR A 173 13.25 -29.96 -0.10
CA TYR A 173 12.08 -29.92 0.75
C TYR A 173 11.58 -28.48 0.93
N LEU A 174 10.28 -28.25 0.79
CA LEU A 174 9.67 -26.94 0.94
C LEU A 174 8.92 -26.88 2.28
N SER A 175 9.22 -25.87 3.09
CA SER A 175 8.49 -25.56 4.31
C SER A 175 8.15 -24.08 4.32
N GLY A 176 6.88 -23.73 4.08
CA GLY A 176 6.48 -22.32 3.92
C GLY A 176 7.19 -21.69 2.71
N ASN A 177 7.97 -20.64 2.96
CA ASN A 177 8.83 -19.97 1.97
C ASN A 177 10.33 -20.34 2.10
N VAL A 178 10.64 -21.41 2.85
CA VAL A 178 12.01 -21.92 3.04
C VAL A 178 12.21 -23.17 2.21
N ILE A 179 13.19 -23.13 1.31
CA ILE A 179 13.63 -24.25 0.47
C ILE A 179 14.87 -24.87 1.12
N ASP A 180 14.75 -26.11 1.56
CA ASP A 180 15.80 -26.86 2.23
C ASP A 180 16.52 -27.78 1.21
N LEU A 181 17.79 -27.50 0.98
CA LEU A 181 18.73 -28.26 0.13
C LEU A 181 19.60 -29.21 0.98
N GLY A 182 19.24 -29.46 2.24
CA GLY A 182 20.01 -30.28 3.18
C GLY A 182 21.14 -29.49 3.85
N ILE A 183 22.20 -29.18 3.11
CA ILE A 183 23.36 -28.43 3.63
C ILE A 183 23.14 -26.91 3.63
N TYR A 184 22.12 -26.43 2.91
CA TYR A 184 21.82 -25.01 2.75
C TYR A 184 20.31 -24.77 2.80
N LYS A 185 19.90 -23.67 3.42
CA LYS A 185 18.49 -23.26 3.49
C LYS A 185 18.32 -21.94 2.77
N LEU A 186 17.64 -21.99 1.63
CA LEU A 186 17.29 -20.81 0.86
C LEU A 186 15.94 -20.29 1.34
N GLN A 187 15.95 -19.16 2.05
CA GLN A 187 14.72 -18.47 2.42
C GLN A 187 14.34 -17.48 1.31
N VAL A 188 13.11 -17.59 0.81
CA VAL A 188 12.54 -16.60 -0.12
C VAL A 188 12.10 -15.40 0.71
N ALA A 189 13.05 -14.49 0.95
CA ALA A 189 12.80 -13.23 1.65
C ALA A 189 11.84 -12.33 0.87
N GLU A 190 11.37 -11.26 1.51
CA GLU A 190 10.45 -10.28 0.91
C GLU A 190 10.94 -9.70 -0.42
N ALA A 191 12.26 -9.49 -0.55
CA ALA A 191 12.91 -9.05 -1.78
C ALA A 191 12.71 -10.02 -2.98
N CYS A 192 12.37 -11.29 -2.71
CA CYS A 192 12.11 -12.33 -3.69
C CYS A 192 10.60 -12.64 -3.87
N SER A 193 9.71 -11.79 -3.34
CA SER A 193 8.24 -11.92 -3.54
C SER A 193 7.81 -11.77 -5.01
N GLY A 194 8.65 -11.18 -5.86
CA GLY A 194 8.32 -10.86 -7.24
C GLY A 194 7.66 -9.49 -7.42
N LEU A 195 7.29 -8.79 -6.33
CA LEU A 195 6.69 -7.45 -6.39
C LEU A 195 7.60 -6.42 -7.08
N ARG A 196 8.91 -6.57 -6.91
CA ARG A 196 9.95 -5.76 -7.57
C ARG A 196 9.87 -5.78 -9.09
N TYR A 197 9.31 -6.83 -9.68
CA TYR A 197 9.09 -6.94 -11.12
C TYR A 197 7.63 -6.67 -11.49
N LEU A 198 6.70 -7.10 -10.64
CA LEU A 198 5.27 -6.98 -10.88
C LEU A 198 4.83 -5.53 -11.03
N PHE A 199 5.12 -4.66 -10.07
CA PHE A 199 4.59 -3.29 -10.11
C PHE A 199 5.11 -2.46 -11.31
N PRO A 200 6.43 -2.44 -11.60
CA PRO A 200 6.91 -1.77 -12.81
C PRO A 200 6.38 -2.40 -14.10
N LEU A 201 6.26 -3.74 -14.17
CA LEU A 201 5.76 -4.41 -15.37
C LEU A 201 4.26 -4.15 -15.58
N MET A 202 3.46 -4.11 -14.52
CA MET A 202 2.04 -3.72 -14.59
C MET A 202 1.88 -2.27 -15.07
N SER A 203 2.72 -1.37 -14.57
CA SER A 203 2.75 0.02 -15.03
C SER A 203 3.09 0.11 -16.53
N LEU A 204 4.15 -0.59 -16.95
CA LEU A 204 4.55 -0.66 -18.35
C LEU A 204 3.48 -1.32 -19.23
N SER A 205 2.89 -2.44 -18.80
CA SER A 205 1.85 -3.14 -19.54
C SER A 205 0.59 -2.30 -19.68
N PHE A 206 0.26 -1.47 -18.69
CA PHE A 206 -0.82 -0.48 -18.79
C PHE A 206 -0.53 0.55 -19.88
N ILE A 207 0.69 1.11 -19.91
CA ILE A 207 1.10 2.04 -20.97
C ILE A 207 1.02 1.34 -22.33
N VAL A 208 1.61 0.16 -22.47
CA VAL A 208 1.63 -0.63 -23.72
C VAL A 208 0.20 -0.94 -24.18
N ALA A 209 -0.69 -1.34 -23.28
CA ALA A 209 -2.09 -1.59 -23.57
C ALA A 209 -2.84 -0.30 -24.00
N TYR A 210 -2.50 0.87 -23.43
CA TYR A 210 -3.07 2.14 -23.84
C TYR A 210 -2.70 2.50 -25.29
N ILE A 211 -1.42 2.42 -25.62
CA ILE A 211 -0.87 2.73 -26.95
C ILE A 211 -1.22 1.69 -28.02
N PHE A 212 -1.44 0.42 -27.63
CA PHE A 212 -1.81 -0.66 -28.54
C PHE A 212 -3.13 -0.40 -29.28
N LYS A 213 -3.09 -0.43 -30.61
CA LYS A 213 -4.27 -0.36 -31.50
C LYS A 213 -4.94 -1.75 -31.58
N GLY A 214 -5.62 -2.15 -30.50
CA GLY A 214 -6.34 -3.42 -30.45
C GLY A 214 -7.66 -3.34 -29.69
N ARG A 215 -8.48 -4.38 -29.86
CA ARG A 215 -9.73 -4.59 -29.11
C ARG A 215 -9.45 -4.60 -27.60
N PHE A 216 -10.44 -4.18 -26.81
CA PHE A 216 -10.30 -4.07 -25.35
C PHE A 216 -9.87 -5.38 -24.69
N TRP A 217 -10.37 -6.54 -25.13
CA TRP A 217 -9.97 -7.83 -24.55
C TRP A 217 -8.48 -8.14 -24.71
N LYS A 218 -7.85 -7.75 -25.84
CA LYS A 218 -6.41 -7.92 -26.07
C LYS A 218 -5.59 -7.02 -25.14
N LYS A 219 -6.07 -5.79 -24.93
CA LYS A 219 -5.49 -4.83 -23.98
C LYS A 219 -5.59 -5.34 -22.55
N ALA A 220 -6.75 -5.88 -22.18
CA ALA A 220 -6.99 -6.46 -20.86
C ALA A 220 -6.11 -7.70 -20.64
N LEU A 221 -6.00 -8.58 -21.64
CA LEU A 221 -5.12 -9.75 -21.55
C LEU A 221 -3.66 -9.32 -21.36
N LEU A 222 -3.16 -8.40 -22.18
CA LEU A 222 -1.79 -7.89 -22.09
C LEU A 222 -1.48 -7.23 -20.73
N PHE A 223 -2.45 -6.53 -20.15
CA PHE A 223 -2.29 -5.97 -18.81
C PHE A 223 -2.29 -7.07 -17.74
N LEU A 224 -3.29 -7.95 -17.77
CA LEU A 224 -3.47 -9.00 -16.76
C LEU A 224 -2.38 -10.09 -16.83
N SER A 225 -1.76 -10.31 -18.00
CA SER A 225 -0.68 -11.28 -18.20
C SER A 225 0.62 -10.88 -17.49
N SER A 226 0.81 -9.60 -17.18
CA SER A 226 1.97 -9.15 -16.38
C SER A 226 2.05 -9.84 -15.01
N ILE A 227 0.91 -10.24 -14.42
CA ILE A 227 0.84 -10.98 -13.16
C ILE A 227 1.42 -12.41 -13.31
N PRO A 228 0.87 -13.32 -14.15
CA PRO A 228 1.43 -14.66 -14.31
C PRO A 228 2.85 -14.65 -14.90
N ILE A 229 3.19 -13.71 -15.78
CA ILE A 229 4.55 -13.58 -16.32
C ILE A 229 5.54 -13.36 -15.17
N THR A 230 5.26 -12.44 -14.26
CA THR A 230 6.19 -12.10 -13.16
C THR A 230 6.26 -13.18 -12.11
N ILE A 231 5.13 -13.81 -11.76
CA ILE A 231 5.12 -14.99 -10.88
C ILE A 231 6.00 -16.09 -11.47
N PHE A 232 5.79 -16.44 -12.74
CA PHE A 232 6.55 -17.51 -13.39
C PHE A 232 8.04 -17.17 -13.48
N MET A 233 8.39 -15.96 -13.92
CA MET A 233 9.78 -15.55 -14.07
C MET A 233 10.51 -15.44 -12.72
N ASN A 234 9.81 -15.01 -11.67
CA ASN A 234 10.34 -15.01 -10.31
C ASN A 234 10.54 -16.44 -9.78
N SER A 235 9.58 -17.33 -10.04
CA SER A 235 9.69 -18.75 -9.68
C SER A 235 10.84 -19.44 -10.41
N PHE A 236 11.00 -19.16 -11.71
CA PHE A 236 12.10 -19.65 -12.52
C PHE A 236 13.44 -19.19 -11.96
N ARG A 237 13.56 -17.91 -11.59
CA ARG A 237 14.75 -17.39 -10.91
C ARG A 237 15.02 -18.19 -9.63
N ILE A 238 14.04 -18.37 -8.75
CA ILE A 238 14.20 -19.13 -7.50
C ILE A 238 14.67 -20.56 -7.78
N GLY A 239 14.08 -21.24 -8.77
CA GLY A 239 14.47 -22.59 -9.14
C GLY A 239 15.89 -22.69 -9.70
N VAL A 240 16.28 -21.76 -10.57
CA VAL A 240 17.67 -21.67 -11.09
C VAL A 240 18.65 -21.47 -9.95
N ILE A 241 18.33 -20.64 -8.96
CA ILE A 241 19.19 -20.45 -7.78
C ILE A 241 19.35 -21.75 -7.00
N GLY A 242 18.25 -22.46 -6.74
CA GLY A 242 18.29 -23.75 -6.04
C GLY A 242 19.18 -24.77 -6.74
N VAL A 243 19.07 -24.88 -8.07
CA VAL A 243 19.92 -25.76 -8.88
C VAL A 243 21.38 -25.31 -8.85
N LEU A 244 21.66 -24.01 -9.00
CA LEU A 244 23.03 -23.51 -9.00
C LEU A 244 23.76 -23.80 -7.68
N VAL A 245 23.06 -23.62 -6.55
CA VAL A 245 23.61 -23.89 -5.21
C VAL A 245 23.91 -25.38 -5.02
N ASP A 246 23.05 -26.26 -5.50
CA ASP A 246 23.23 -27.71 -5.37
C ASP A 246 24.45 -28.23 -6.16
N TYR A 247 24.60 -27.80 -7.42
CA TYR A 247 25.67 -28.29 -8.30
C TYR A 247 27.02 -27.58 -8.12
N TRP A 248 27.03 -26.28 -7.80
CA TRP A 248 28.25 -25.45 -7.78
C TRP A 248 28.52 -24.78 -6.43
N GLY A 249 27.72 -25.09 -5.41
CA GLY A 249 27.93 -24.65 -4.04
C GLY A 249 27.41 -23.24 -3.74
N ILE A 250 27.47 -22.88 -2.45
CA ILE A 250 26.84 -21.68 -1.87
C ILE A 250 27.41 -20.38 -2.46
N SER A 251 28.67 -20.37 -2.93
CA SER A 251 29.31 -19.18 -3.51
C SER A 251 28.57 -18.64 -4.76
N GLN A 252 27.83 -19.49 -5.48
CA GLN A 252 26.98 -19.06 -6.59
C GLN A 252 25.75 -18.28 -6.13
N ALA A 253 25.32 -18.46 -4.88
CA ALA A 253 24.28 -17.67 -4.25
C ALA A 253 24.75 -16.25 -3.88
N GLU A 254 26.05 -15.94 -3.85
CA GLU A 254 26.52 -14.60 -3.45
C GLU A 254 27.07 -13.79 -4.65
N GLY A 255 27.82 -14.42 -5.56
CA GLY A 255 28.43 -13.73 -6.71
C GLY A 255 27.52 -13.58 -7.94
N PHE A 256 26.91 -14.68 -8.42
CA PHE A 256 26.03 -14.67 -9.60
C PHE A 256 24.68 -13.99 -9.30
N LEU A 257 24.22 -14.01 -8.05
CA LEU A 257 22.94 -13.41 -7.66
C LEU A 257 22.90 -11.89 -7.79
N HIS A 258 24.01 -11.18 -7.60
CA HIS A 258 24.07 -9.72 -7.81
C HIS A 258 23.96 -9.30 -9.29
N PHE A 259 24.36 -10.17 -10.23
CA PHE A 259 24.16 -9.92 -11.67
C PHE A 259 22.77 -10.33 -12.14
N PHE A 260 22.24 -11.45 -11.63
CA PHE A 260 20.87 -11.94 -11.88
C PHE A 260 19.82 -11.25 -10.98
N GLU A 261 20.22 -10.20 -10.24
CA GLU A 261 19.49 -9.64 -9.08
C GLU A 261 18.21 -8.87 -9.44
N GLY A 262 17.90 -8.77 -10.73
CA GLY A 262 16.55 -8.49 -11.16
C GLY A 262 16.39 -7.82 -12.50
N TRP A 263 17.41 -7.12 -13.01
CA TRP A 263 17.29 -6.44 -14.30
C TRP A 263 17.16 -7.46 -15.45
N VAL A 264 17.90 -8.58 -15.43
CA VAL A 264 17.77 -9.65 -16.44
C VAL A 264 16.37 -10.24 -16.45
N VAL A 265 15.85 -10.59 -15.28
CA VAL A 265 14.49 -11.15 -15.13
C VAL A 265 13.45 -10.13 -15.58
N PHE A 266 13.62 -8.86 -15.22
CA PHE A 266 12.74 -7.79 -15.67
C PHE A 266 12.78 -7.60 -17.20
N MET A 267 13.96 -7.61 -17.82
CA MET A 267 14.09 -7.54 -19.28
C MET A 267 13.47 -8.75 -19.97
N ALA A 268 13.59 -9.94 -19.39
CA ALA A 268 12.91 -11.14 -19.89
C ALA A 268 11.38 -11.00 -19.78
N CYS A 269 10.86 -10.49 -18.66
CA CYS A 269 9.44 -10.18 -18.53
C CYS A 269 8.95 -9.20 -19.60
N ILE A 270 9.72 -8.14 -19.89
CA ILE A 270 9.42 -7.19 -20.96
C ILE A 270 9.41 -7.89 -22.32
N ALA A 271 10.41 -8.73 -22.61
CA ALA A 271 10.49 -9.47 -23.86
C ALA A 271 9.29 -10.40 -24.05
N ILE A 272 8.85 -11.10 -23.00
CA ILE A 272 7.65 -11.94 -23.01
C ILE A 272 6.41 -11.10 -23.26
N LEU A 273 6.25 -9.96 -22.58
CA LEU A 273 5.13 -9.05 -22.77
C LEU A 273 5.06 -8.51 -24.20
N ILE A 274 6.19 -8.10 -24.78
CA ILE A 274 6.28 -7.65 -26.17
C ILE A 274 5.99 -8.81 -27.14
N GLY A 275 6.48 -10.02 -26.85
CA GLY A 275 6.18 -11.23 -27.61
C GLY A 275 4.68 -11.55 -27.62
N GLU A 276 4.02 -11.47 -26.46
CA GLU A 276 2.57 -11.63 -26.34
C GLU A 276 1.84 -10.57 -27.16
N MET A 277 2.25 -9.30 -27.06
CA MET A 277 1.68 -8.22 -27.87
C MET A 277 1.82 -8.50 -29.38
N ALA A 278 2.99 -8.99 -29.82
CA ALA A 278 3.25 -9.33 -31.22
C ALA A 278 2.40 -10.52 -31.71
N ILE A 279 2.12 -11.48 -30.83
CA ILE A 279 1.20 -12.59 -31.12
C ILE A 279 -0.24 -12.07 -31.21
N LEU A 280 -0.67 -11.27 -30.24
CA LEU A 280 -2.02 -10.69 -30.19
C LEU A 280 -2.32 -9.74 -31.34
N SER A 281 -1.30 -9.04 -31.86
CA SER A 281 -1.46 -8.20 -33.04
C SER A 281 -1.78 -9.03 -34.28
N ARG A 282 -1.22 -10.24 -34.41
CA ARG A 282 -1.46 -11.15 -35.55
C ARG A 282 -2.80 -11.90 -35.50
N ILE A 283 -3.47 -11.95 -34.34
CA ILE A 283 -4.71 -12.69 -34.16
C ILE A 283 -5.93 -11.82 -34.50
N GLY A 284 -6.69 -12.19 -35.53
CA GLY A 284 -7.96 -11.56 -35.93
C GLY A 284 -7.83 -10.46 -36.99
N ALA A 285 -8.95 -9.79 -37.28
CA ALA A 285 -9.06 -8.82 -38.40
C ALA A 285 -8.16 -7.58 -38.30
N ASP A 286 -7.56 -7.32 -37.13
CA ASP A 286 -6.63 -6.22 -36.89
C ASP A 286 -5.20 -6.52 -37.41
N GLY A 287 -4.91 -7.76 -37.81
CA GLY A 287 -3.56 -8.32 -38.00
C GLY A 287 -2.86 -8.06 -39.33
N LYS A 288 -3.11 -6.93 -39.98
CA LYS A 288 -2.46 -6.60 -41.27
C LYS A 288 -1.28 -5.63 -41.16
N GLY A 289 -0.91 -5.19 -39.96
CA GLY A 289 0.17 -4.21 -39.76
C GLY A 289 1.36 -4.70 -38.94
N GLY A 290 2.52 -4.09 -39.18
CA GLY A 290 3.75 -4.35 -38.41
C GLY A 290 3.65 -3.91 -36.95
N LEU A 291 4.61 -4.32 -36.09
CA LEU A 291 4.63 -3.97 -34.66
C LEU A 291 4.54 -2.44 -34.46
N TYR A 292 5.25 -1.67 -35.29
CA TYR A 292 5.25 -0.21 -35.30
C TYR A 292 3.89 0.42 -35.65
N GLU A 293 3.18 -0.13 -36.64
CA GLU A 293 1.86 0.39 -37.06
C GLU A 293 0.79 0.20 -35.99
N THR A 294 1.02 -0.79 -35.11
CA THR A 294 0.13 -1.14 -33.99
C THR A 294 0.30 -0.21 -32.78
N PHE A 295 1.36 0.61 -32.74
CA PHE A 295 1.58 1.62 -31.71
C PHE A 295 1.00 2.99 -32.15
N ARG A 296 0.34 3.71 -31.23
CA ARG A 296 -0.10 5.12 -31.38
C ARG A 296 0.94 6.11 -30.83
N LEU A 297 2.13 6.16 -31.43
CA LEU A 297 3.12 7.20 -31.15
C LEU A 297 3.15 8.18 -32.33
N ASP A 298 2.09 8.97 -32.47
CA ASP A 298 1.98 9.96 -33.53
C ASP A 298 2.65 11.26 -33.08
N VAL A 299 3.51 11.85 -33.92
CA VAL A 299 4.05 13.19 -33.67
C VAL A 299 2.88 14.17 -33.78
N PRO A 300 2.56 14.95 -32.73
CA PRO A 300 1.38 15.82 -32.77
C PRO A 300 1.50 16.82 -33.91
N GLU A 301 0.52 16.83 -34.80
CA GLU A 301 0.46 17.76 -35.92
C GLU A 301 0.54 19.21 -35.41
N LYS A 302 1.32 20.05 -36.10
CA LYS A 302 1.52 21.44 -35.71
C LYS A 302 0.32 22.25 -36.20
N ILE A 303 -0.36 22.93 -35.28
CA ILE A 303 -1.40 23.91 -35.63
C ILE A 303 -0.72 25.09 -36.36
N PRO A 304 -1.11 25.42 -37.61
CA PRO A 304 -0.53 26.54 -38.34
C PRO A 304 -0.64 27.85 -37.56
N ARG A 305 0.42 28.68 -37.57
CA ARG A 305 0.42 29.96 -36.84
C ARG A 305 -0.64 30.94 -37.34
N SER A 306 -1.02 30.83 -38.62
CA SER A 306 -2.03 31.64 -39.32
C SER A 306 -3.47 31.13 -39.18
N ALA A 307 -3.71 30.03 -38.47
CA ALA A 307 -5.07 29.50 -38.30
C ALA A 307 -5.95 30.48 -37.51
N VAL A 308 -7.16 30.77 -38.00
CA VAL A 308 -8.20 31.47 -37.24
C VAL A 308 -8.56 30.61 -36.04
N THR A 309 -8.52 31.17 -34.83
CA THR A 309 -8.67 30.40 -33.58
C THR A 309 -9.77 30.94 -32.70
N ASN A 310 -10.55 30.04 -32.11
CA ASN A 310 -11.48 30.37 -31.02
C ASN A 310 -10.72 30.58 -29.70
N ARG A 311 -11.24 31.40 -28.79
CA ARG A 311 -10.63 31.60 -27.46
C ARG A 311 -11.41 30.87 -26.37
N ARG A 312 -10.71 30.13 -25.52
CA ARG A 312 -11.25 29.58 -24.27
C ARG A 312 -11.24 30.68 -23.21
N ALA A 313 -12.41 30.99 -22.68
CA ALA A 313 -12.58 31.95 -21.60
C ALA A 313 -12.68 31.24 -20.25
N VAL A 314 -12.41 31.98 -19.17
CA VAL A 314 -12.68 31.53 -17.80
C VAL A 314 -14.17 31.23 -17.69
N THR A 315 -14.51 30.01 -17.29
CA THR A 315 -15.88 29.56 -17.11
C THR A 315 -16.34 29.81 -15.67
N ARG A 316 -17.66 29.84 -15.44
CA ARG A 316 -18.26 29.94 -14.09
C ARG A 316 -17.81 28.85 -13.10
N LEU A 317 -17.22 27.76 -13.59
CA LEU A 317 -16.75 26.65 -12.75
C LEU A 317 -15.36 26.89 -12.13
N HIS A 318 -14.59 27.87 -12.61
CA HIS A 318 -13.28 28.18 -12.01
C HIS A 318 -13.42 28.69 -10.58
N LEU A 319 -14.47 29.47 -10.28
CA LEU A 319 -14.72 29.99 -8.94
C LEU A 319 -15.06 28.87 -7.93
N PRO A 320 -16.05 27.97 -8.17
CA PRO A 320 -16.31 26.83 -7.28
C PRO A 320 -15.09 25.94 -7.02
N ILE A 321 -14.22 25.73 -8.02
CA ILE A 321 -12.96 24.98 -7.83
C ILE A 321 -12.09 25.67 -6.77
N LEU A 322 -11.84 26.97 -6.93
CA LEU A 322 -11.01 27.73 -6.00
C LEU A 322 -11.64 27.85 -4.61
N VAL A 323 -12.97 28.01 -4.53
CA VAL A 323 -13.69 28.07 -3.26
C VAL A 323 -13.58 26.75 -2.51
N LEU A 324 -13.82 25.61 -3.17
CA LEU A 324 -13.71 24.29 -2.54
C LEU A 324 -12.28 23.99 -2.10
N LEU A 325 -11.29 24.27 -2.95
CA LEU A 325 -9.89 24.05 -2.61
C LEU A 325 -9.41 25.01 -1.51
N GLY A 326 -9.89 26.26 -1.51
CA GLY A 326 -9.64 27.23 -0.45
C GLY A 326 -10.24 26.79 0.89
N ALA A 327 -11.48 26.28 0.88
CA ALA A 327 -12.11 25.68 2.05
C ALA A 327 -11.35 24.43 2.53
N GLY A 328 -10.88 23.59 1.58
CA GLY A 328 -10.04 22.43 1.89
C GLY A 328 -8.69 22.83 2.51
N LEU A 329 -8.05 23.90 2.01
CA LEU A 329 -6.81 24.45 2.55
C LEU A 329 -7.03 25.00 3.96
N PHE A 330 -8.10 25.77 4.16
CA PHE A 330 -8.46 26.29 5.47
C PHE A 330 -8.77 25.16 6.46
N GLY A 331 -9.56 24.16 6.07
CA GLY A 331 -9.84 22.98 6.88
C GLY A 331 -8.58 22.16 7.20
N SER A 332 -7.66 22.02 6.25
CA SER A 332 -6.35 21.37 6.46
C SER A 332 -5.51 22.13 7.48
N ALA A 333 -5.51 23.47 7.42
CA ALA A 333 -4.79 24.32 8.38
C ALA A 333 -5.38 24.20 9.80
N ILE A 334 -6.72 24.23 9.93
CA ILE A 334 -7.41 23.99 11.21
C ILE A 334 -7.05 22.62 11.76
N LEU A 335 -7.14 21.57 10.93
CA LEU A 335 -6.84 20.21 11.36
C LEU A 335 -5.37 20.06 11.78
N GLY A 336 -4.45 20.75 11.11
CA GLY A 336 -3.03 20.75 11.45
C GLY A 336 -2.68 21.51 12.74
N GLN A 337 -3.49 22.50 13.12
CA GLN A 337 -3.36 23.24 14.40
C GLN A 337 -4.15 22.60 15.55
N ARG A 338 -4.97 21.60 15.26
CA ARG A 338 -5.75 20.89 16.26
C ARG A 338 -4.80 20.09 17.16
N GLU A 339 -4.79 20.44 18.44
CA GLU A 339 -4.23 19.57 19.46
C GLU A 339 -5.28 18.51 19.82
N ASP A 340 -4.88 17.24 19.73
CA ASP A 340 -5.72 16.15 20.19
C ASP A 340 -5.80 16.18 21.71
N VAL A 341 -6.98 15.86 22.24
CA VAL A 341 -7.19 15.75 23.68
C VAL A 341 -6.48 14.51 24.17
N VAL A 342 -5.40 14.69 24.94
CA VAL A 342 -4.70 13.58 25.58
C VAL A 342 -5.31 13.34 26.96
N PRO A 343 -6.00 12.21 27.19
CA PRO A 343 -6.58 11.88 28.50
C PRO A 343 -5.51 11.67 29.58
N GLN A 344 -5.85 12.02 30.83
CA GLN A 344 -4.98 11.74 31.99
C GLN A 344 -4.93 10.23 32.26
N ARG A 345 -3.73 9.71 32.55
CA ARG A 345 -3.47 8.29 32.71
C ARG A 345 -2.19 8.04 33.53
N LEU A 346 -2.04 6.85 34.14
CA LEU A 346 -0.79 6.45 34.82
C LEU A 346 0.26 5.96 33.83
N THR A 347 1.51 6.41 33.89
CA THR A 347 2.53 5.98 32.92
C THR A 347 2.91 4.50 33.08
N PHE A 348 3.32 3.83 31.99
CA PHE A 348 3.77 2.44 32.07
C PHE A 348 5.07 2.25 32.86
N ALA A 349 5.81 3.33 33.14
CA ALA A 349 6.96 3.30 34.05
C ALA A 349 6.56 2.89 35.49
N GLU A 350 5.31 3.13 35.89
CA GLU A 350 4.76 2.77 37.20
C GLU A 350 4.00 1.44 37.18
N PHE A 351 3.98 0.74 36.04
CA PHE A 351 3.21 -0.49 35.91
C PHE A 351 3.76 -1.58 36.84
N PRO A 352 2.89 -2.28 37.61
CA PRO A 352 3.34 -3.18 38.66
C PRO A 352 4.07 -4.40 38.10
N LEU A 353 5.29 -4.64 38.59
CA LEU A 353 6.06 -5.86 38.30
C LEU A 353 5.61 -7.07 39.12
N VAL A 354 4.70 -6.89 40.09
CA VAL A 354 4.12 -8.00 40.85
C VAL A 354 2.60 -7.89 40.80
N VAL A 355 1.95 -8.88 40.21
CA VAL A 355 0.49 -8.94 40.05
C VAL A 355 0.02 -10.35 40.38
N GLY A 356 -0.65 -10.51 41.53
CA GLY A 356 -1.04 -11.83 42.01
C GLY A 356 0.17 -12.78 42.11
N PRO A 357 0.18 -13.94 41.43
CA PRO A 357 1.33 -14.86 41.42
C PRO A 357 2.46 -14.47 40.46
N TRP A 358 2.25 -13.47 39.60
CA TRP A 358 3.17 -13.11 38.52
C TRP A 358 4.25 -12.15 38.99
N HIS A 359 5.51 -12.49 38.69
CA HIS A 359 6.68 -11.65 38.92
C HIS A 359 7.30 -11.27 37.58
N GLY A 360 7.37 -9.98 37.31
CA GLY A 360 7.78 -9.36 36.07
C GLY A 360 9.21 -8.85 36.11
N THR A 361 9.91 -8.98 35.00
CA THR A 361 11.17 -8.29 34.73
C THR A 361 10.97 -7.38 33.53
N ALA A 362 11.10 -6.07 33.73
CA ALA A 362 10.99 -5.10 32.65
C ALA A 362 12.20 -5.19 31.70
N ASP A 363 11.93 -5.04 30.42
CA ASP A 363 12.92 -4.95 29.36
C ASP A 363 12.84 -3.57 28.67
N ARG A 364 13.90 -3.18 27.96
CA ARG A 364 13.99 -1.89 27.29
C ARG A 364 14.07 -2.08 25.78
N MET A 365 13.20 -1.37 25.08
CA MET A 365 13.25 -1.35 23.62
C MET A 365 14.43 -0.50 23.13
N ALA A 366 15.17 -1.00 22.15
CA ALA A 366 16.26 -0.26 21.52
C ALA A 366 15.76 1.04 20.86
N GLU A 367 16.57 2.09 20.93
CA GLU A 367 16.20 3.44 20.47
C GLU A 367 15.82 3.49 18.98
N ILE A 368 16.43 2.63 18.15
CA ILE A 368 16.09 2.50 16.73
C ILE A 368 14.62 2.13 16.53
N TYR A 369 14.07 1.25 17.36
CA TYR A 369 12.66 0.84 17.28
C TYR A 369 11.74 1.92 17.83
N LEU A 370 12.15 2.63 18.89
CA LEU A 370 11.38 3.76 19.42
C LEU A 370 11.25 4.89 18.38
N LYS A 371 12.33 5.21 17.67
CA LYS A 371 12.33 6.19 16.57
C LYS A 371 11.43 5.77 15.40
N GLN A 372 11.32 4.47 15.15
CA GLN A 372 10.50 3.94 14.07
C GLN A 372 9.02 3.80 14.45
N LEU A 373 8.72 3.33 15.65
CA LEU A 373 7.36 3.10 16.13
C LEU A 373 6.68 4.40 16.58
N LYS A 374 7.46 5.36 17.11
CA LYS A 374 6.99 6.67 17.58
C LYS A 374 5.82 6.59 18.57
N LEU A 375 5.79 5.52 19.36
CA LEU A 375 4.88 5.37 20.49
C LEU A 375 5.15 6.44 21.55
N SER A 376 4.11 6.83 22.29
CA SER A 376 4.21 7.83 23.37
C SER A 376 4.63 7.21 24.69
N ASP A 377 4.22 5.97 24.94
CA ASP A 377 4.53 5.23 26.15
C ASP A 377 4.44 3.72 25.86
N TYR A 378 5.18 2.89 26.61
CA TYR A 378 5.15 1.44 26.44
C TYR A 378 5.53 0.68 27.69
N ILE A 379 5.10 -0.57 27.75
CA ILE A 379 5.70 -1.58 28.62
C ILE A 379 6.15 -2.76 27.77
N LEU A 380 7.32 -3.28 28.09
CA LEU A 380 7.82 -4.55 27.61
C LEU A 380 8.39 -5.29 28.83
N ALA A 381 7.79 -6.40 29.22
CA ALA A 381 8.21 -7.13 30.40
C ALA A 381 7.91 -8.62 30.29
N ASP A 382 8.79 -9.46 30.85
CA ASP A 382 8.58 -10.89 30.95
C ASP A 382 8.09 -11.24 32.36
N TYR A 383 6.88 -11.79 32.45
CA TYR A 383 6.27 -12.23 33.69
C TYR A 383 6.35 -13.73 33.83
N ALA A 384 6.77 -14.21 35.00
CA ALA A 384 6.78 -15.62 35.35
C ALA A 384 5.89 -15.86 36.57
N ALA A 385 5.18 -16.99 36.56
CA ALA A 385 4.48 -17.51 37.74
C ALA A 385 4.86 -18.98 37.96
N PRO A 386 4.86 -19.47 39.22
CA PRO A 386 5.20 -20.85 39.52
C PRO A 386 4.38 -21.85 38.70
N GLY A 387 5.04 -22.69 37.91
CA GLY A 387 4.40 -23.72 37.08
C GLY A 387 3.70 -23.22 35.80
N ALA A 388 3.64 -21.90 35.55
CA ALA A 388 2.89 -21.32 34.43
C ALA A 388 3.74 -20.95 33.20
N GLY A 389 5.08 -20.99 33.31
CA GLY A 389 6.00 -20.53 32.28
C GLY A 389 6.14 -19.00 32.26
N THR A 390 6.73 -18.46 31.19
CA THR A 390 6.95 -17.02 31.01
C THR A 390 5.99 -16.45 29.98
N VAL A 391 5.34 -15.33 30.32
CA VAL A 391 4.50 -14.53 29.43
C VAL A 391 5.21 -13.20 29.17
N ASN A 392 5.56 -12.94 27.91
CA ASN A 392 5.99 -11.64 27.46
C ASN A 392 4.77 -10.72 27.30
N PHE A 393 4.74 -9.66 28.09
CA PHE A 393 3.72 -8.63 28.10
C PHE A 393 4.24 -7.38 27.41
N TYR A 394 3.55 -6.97 26.34
CA TYR A 394 3.89 -5.78 25.59
C TYR A 394 2.66 -4.90 25.38
N VAL A 395 2.78 -3.62 25.70
CA VAL A 395 1.79 -2.61 25.32
C VAL A 395 2.53 -1.45 24.67
N SER A 396 2.04 -0.99 23.52
CA SER A 396 2.43 0.29 22.93
C SER A 396 1.24 1.24 22.97
N TYR A 397 1.41 2.39 23.61
CA TYR A 397 0.41 3.44 23.70
C TYR A 397 0.82 4.66 22.88
N TYR A 398 -0.18 5.23 22.21
CA TYR A 398 -0.08 6.45 21.44
C TYR A 398 -1.01 7.47 22.08
N ALA A 399 -0.47 8.59 22.55
CA ALA A 399 -1.25 9.70 23.08
C ALA A 399 -2.00 10.44 21.97
N THR A 400 -1.38 10.51 20.79
CA THR A 400 -1.97 11.05 19.57
C THR A 400 -1.53 10.18 18.41
N GLN A 401 -2.44 9.81 17.51
CA GLN A 401 -2.11 9.05 16.31
C GLN A 401 -2.23 9.92 15.06
N LYS A 402 -1.15 9.99 14.28
CA LYS A 402 -1.08 10.72 13.01
C LYS A 402 -0.75 9.74 11.89
N PRO A 403 -1.05 10.07 10.61
CA PRO A 403 -0.54 9.27 9.49
C PRO A 403 0.97 9.04 9.63
N GLY A 404 1.39 7.76 9.62
CA GLY A 404 2.80 7.35 9.86
C GLY A 404 3.16 7.09 11.33
N ASP A 405 2.37 7.58 12.28
CA ASP A 405 2.62 7.55 13.73
C ASP A 405 1.40 6.92 14.43
N ALA A 406 1.11 5.65 14.10
CA ALA A 406 -0.09 4.96 14.56
C ALA A 406 0.16 3.49 14.83
N ALA A 407 -0.65 2.91 15.73
CA ALA A 407 -0.62 1.49 15.99
C ALA A 407 -0.89 0.70 14.71
N HIS A 408 -0.12 -0.36 14.50
CA HIS A 408 -0.29 -1.31 13.41
C HIS A 408 -0.38 -2.73 13.96
N THR A 409 -0.89 -3.62 13.13
CA THR A 409 -1.09 -5.01 13.51
C THR A 409 0.21 -5.79 13.59
N PRO A 410 0.33 -6.72 14.55
CA PRO A 410 1.39 -7.71 14.54
C PRO A 410 1.46 -8.55 13.25
N ARG A 411 0.37 -8.62 12.45
CA ARG A 411 0.37 -9.35 11.16
C ARG A 411 1.38 -8.79 10.16
N THR A 412 1.70 -7.50 10.24
CA THR A 412 2.68 -6.86 9.36
C THR A 412 4.11 -7.09 9.88
N CYS A 413 4.32 -7.11 11.20
CA CYS A 413 5.66 -7.17 11.79
C CYS A 413 6.19 -8.58 12.05
N ILE A 414 5.31 -9.50 12.43
CA ILE A 414 5.69 -10.88 12.78
C ILE A 414 6.42 -11.57 11.60
N PRO A 415 5.91 -11.50 10.35
CA PRO A 415 6.63 -12.07 9.21
C PRO A 415 8.01 -11.44 8.97
N GLY A 416 8.14 -10.12 9.17
CA GLY A 416 9.42 -9.41 9.03
C GLY A 416 10.51 -9.91 9.99
N GLY A 417 10.12 -10.42 11.17
CA GLY A 417 11.01 -11.10 12.11
C GLY A 417 11.38 -12.54 11.74
N GLY A 418 10.92 -13.04 10.59
CA GLY A 418 11.09 -14.41 10.13
C GLY A 418 10.16 -15.43 10.81
N TRP A 419 9.05 -14.98 11.39
CA TRP A 419 8.04 -15.86 11.98
C TRP A 419 6.93 -16.18 10.99
N GLU A 420 6.59 -17.46 10.87
CA GLU A 420 5.46 -17.91 10.07
C GLU A 420 4.18 -17.89 10.89
N ILE A 421 3.17 -17.19 10.41
CA ILE A 421 1.82 -17.23 10.97
C ILE A 421 1.12 -18.51 10.49
N LYS A 422 0.82 -19.44 11.40
CA LYS A 422 0.13 -20.71 11.07
C LYS A 422 -1.38 -20.59 11.10
N LYS A 423 -1.91 -19.84 12.06
CA LYS A 423 -3.35 -19.67 12.24
C LYS A 423 -3.63 -18.37 12.98
N ILE A 424 -4.62 -17.62 12.51
CA ILE A 424 -5.20 -16.48 13.24
C ILE A 424 -6.68 -16.78 13.46
N THR A 425 -7.12 -16.69 14.71
CA THR A 425 -8.53 -16.84 15.11
C THR A 425 -8.90 -15.77 16.11
N GLN A 426 -10.15 -15.32 16.11
CA GLN A 426 -10.66 -14.46 17.17
C GLN A 426 -11.31 -15.31 18.25
N VAL A 427 -10.86 -15.17 19.49
CA VAL A 427 -11.37 -15.93 20.64
C VAL A 427 -11.80 -14.98 21.74
N ALA A 428 -12.84 -15.34 22.49
CA ALA A 428 -13.18 -14.68 23.73
C ALA A 428 -12.28 -15.20 24.86
N VAL A 429 -11.91 -14.33 25.78
CA VAL A 429 -11.20 -14.69 27.02
C VAL A 429 -12.25 -14.84 28.12
N PRO A 430 -12.56 -16.08 28.56
CA PRO A 430 -13.66 -16.30 29.50
C PRO A 430 -13.44 -15.57 30.82
N GLY A 431 -14.49 -14.93 31.35
CA GLY A 431 -14.46 -14.25 32.65
C GLY A 431 -13.64 -12.97 32.71
N VAL A 432 -13.16 -12.45 31.57
CA VAL A 432 -12.36 -11.22 31.52
C VAL A 432 -13.14 -10.11 30.85
N GLU A 433 -13.33 -9.01 31.56
CA GLU A 433 -13.99 -7.81 31.06
C GLU A 433 -13.08 -6.58 31.25
N ILE A 434 -13.10 -5.69 30.25
CA ILE A 434 -12.45 -4.38 30.33
C ILE A 434 -13.48 -3.35 29.88
N TYR A 435 -13.65 -2.26 30.64
CA TYR A 435 -14.71 -1.26 30.43
C TYR A 435 -16.13 -1.86 30.41
N GLY A 436 -16.35 -2.95 31.15
CA GLY A 436 -17.62 -3.70 31.15
C GLY A 436 -17.92 -4.45 29.85
N GLN A 437 -16.92 -4.62 28.96
CA GLN A 437 -17.03 -5.37 27.72
C GLN A 437 -16.24 -6.67 27.81
N PRO A 438 -16.77 -7.80 27.32
CA PRO A 438 -16.05 -9.07 27.31
C PRO A 438 -14.82 -8.97 26.40
N LEU A 439 -13.67 -9.41 26.91
CA LEU A 439 -12.42 -9.35 26.18
C LEU A 439 -12.41 -10.38 25.04
N ARG A 440 -12.26 -9.87 23.81
CA ARG A 440 -11.95 -10.68 22.63
C ARG A 440 -10.56 -10.35 22.13
N VAL A 441 -9.82 -11.37 21.73
CA VAL A 441 -8.43 -11.25 21.27
C VAL A 441 -8.23 -11.93 19.93
N ASN A 442 -7.28 -11.42 19.15
CA ASN A 442 -6.69 -12.17 18.05
C ASN A 442 -5.70 -13.18 18.65
N ARG A 443 -6.02 -14.46 18.53
CA ARG A 443 -5.17 -15.59 18.86
C ARG A 443 -4.38 -16.01 17.64
N VAL A 444 -3.06 -15.94 17.74
CA VAL A 444 -2.13 -16.24 16.65
C VAL A 444 -1.12 -17.30 17.09
N LEU A 445 -1.01 -18.37 16.31
CA LEU A 445 0.04 -19.36 16.47
C LEU A 445 1.15 -19.08 15.44
N ILE A 446 2.36 -18.79 15.92
CA ILE A 446 3.51 -18.50 15.07
C ILE A 446 4.64 -19.51 15.27
N LYS A 447 5.42 -19.75 14.22
CA LYS A 447 6.52 -20.71 14.22
C LYS A 447 7.77 -20.15 13.56
N LYS A 448 8.94 -20.41 14.14
CA LYS A 448 10.25 -20.08 13.56
C LYS A 448 11.28 -21.14 13.98
N GLY A 449 11.95 -21.80 13.04
CA GLY A 449 13.08 -22.70 13.34
C GLY A 449 12.80 -23.80 14.38
N GLY A 450 11.58 -24.35 14.41
CA GLY A 450 11.16 -25.38 15.38
C GLY A 450 10.74 -24.85 16.76
N ILE A 451 10.68 -23.52 16.92
CA ILE A 451 10.10 -22.82 18.07
C ILE A 451 8.67 -22.43 17.71
N THR A 452 7.74 -22.66 18.62
CA THR A 452 6.34 -22.26 18.48
C THR A 452 6.02 -21.24 19.56
N GLN A 453 5.31 -20.17 19.20
CA GLN A 453 4.76 -19.21 20.15
C GLN A 453 3.26 -19.03 19.94
N LEU A 454 2.56 -18.82 21.05
CA LEU A 454 1.18 -18.40 21.07
C LEU A 454 1.13 -16.91 21.41
N VAL A 455 0.44 -16.13 20.59
CA VAL A 455 0.31 -14.68 20.72
C VAL A 455 -1.17 -14.32 20.83
N TYR A 456 -1.53 -13.58 21.88
CA TYR A 456 -2.79 -12.86 21.97
C TYR A 456 -2.53 -11.39 21.71
N TYR A 457 -3.35 -10.74 20.87
CA TYR A 457 -3.31 -9.30 20.75
C TYR A 457 -4.67 -8.69 20.48
N TRP A 458 -4.86 -7.46 20.95
CA TRP A 458 -6.05 -6.63 20.69
C TRP A 458 -5.67 -5.16 20.80
N PHE A 459 -6.56 -4.30 20.30
CA PHE A 459 -6.42 -2.86 20.42
C PHE A 459 -7.41 -2.32 21.45
N GLN A 460 -7.00 -1.28 22.16
CA GLN A 460 -7.84 -0.55 23.10
C GLN A 460 -7.85 0.93 22.70
N GLU A 461 -9.02 1.44 22.30
CA GLU A 461 -9.18 2.80 21.77
C GLU A 461 -10.48 3.42 22.31
N GLN A 462 -10.35 4.50 23.11
CA GLN A 462 -11.48 5.24 23.71
C GLN A 462 -12.58 4.31 24.24
N GLY A 463 -12.20 3.41 25.14
CA GLY A 463 -13.15 2.54 25.85
C GLY A 463 -13.65 1.37 25.02
N ARG A 464 -13.08 1.12 23.83
CA ARG A 464 -13.43 0.00 22.96
C ARG A 464 -12.33 -1.04 22.90
N LEU A 465 -12.73 -2.32 22.88
CA LEU A 465 -11.84 -3.45 22.64
C LEU A 465 -11.99 -3.91 21.19
N LEU A 466 -10.93 -3.79 20.40
CA LEU A 466 -10.96 -4.03 18.96
C LEU A 466 -10.01 -5.16 18.57
N THR A 467 -10.50 -6.08 17.74
CA THR A 467 -9.70 -7.15 17.13
C THR A 467 -9.57 -6.99 15.61
N ASN A 468 -10.21 -5.96 15.04
CA ASN A 468 -10.21 -5.67 13.62
C ASN A 468 -9.48 -4.36 13.33
N GLU A 469 -8.44 -4.44 12.50
CA GLU A 469 -7.57 -3.33 12.12
C GLU A 469 -8.30 -2.25 11.32
N TYR A 470 -9.30 -2.63 10.52
CA TYR A 470 -10.15 -1.67 9.82
C TYR A 470 -11.07 -0.92 10.78
N ALA A 471 -11.53 -1.58 11.85
CA ALA A 471 -12.33 -0.93 12.89
C ALA A 471 -11.48 0.08 13.68
N VAL A 472 -10.22 -0.26 13.98
CA VAL A 472 -9.24 0.67 14.56
C VAL A 472 -9.14 1.95 13.72
N LYS A 473 -8.88 1.83 12.42
CA LYS A 473 -8.78 3.00 11.53
C LYS A 473 -10.10 3.77 11.40
N TRP A 474 -11.24 3.08 11.44
CA TRP A 474 -12.56 3.72 11.44
C TRP A 474 -12.84 4.53 12.69
N TYR A 475 -12.53 4.00 13.88
CA TYR A 475 -12.76 4.71 15.14
C TYR A 475 -11.77 5.86 15.33
N LEU A 476 -10.52 5.75 14.86
CA LEU A 476 -9.61 6.90 14.77
C LEU A 476 -10.20 8.03 13.92
N PHE A 477 -10.79 7.70 12.78
CA PHE A 477 -11.51 8.68 11.97
C PHE A 477 -12.70 9.30 12.72
N TRP A 478 -13.56 8.46 13.28
CA TRP A 478 -14.82 8.89 13.90
C TRP A 478 -14.60 9.71 15.18
N ASP A 479 -13.74 9.24 16.08
CA ASP A 479 -13.43 9.92 17.34
C ASP A 479 -12.48 11.10 17.12
N GLY A 480 -11.58 10.99 16.13
CA GLY A 480 -10.82 12.13 15.64
C GLY A 480 -11.75 13.23 15.12
N LEU A 481 -12.87 12.90 14.50
CA LEU A 481 -13.86 13.90 14.06
C LEU A 481 -14.71 14.43 15.24
N THR A 482 -15.31 13.53 16.03
CA THR A 482 -16.38 13.87 16.98
C THR A 482 -15.91 14.16 18.41
N ARG A 483 -14.79 13.57 18.84
CA ARG A 483 -14.27 13.63 20.22
C ARG A 483 -12.93 14.34 20.34
N HIS A 484 -12.29 14.69 19.23
CA HIS A 484 -10.93 15.26 19.23
C HIS A 484 -9.91 14.31 19.88
N ARG A 485 -10.14 12.99 19.79
CA ARG A 485 -9.28 11.95 20.40
C ARG A 485 -8.83 10.95 19.36
N THR A 486 -7.54 10.65 19.37
CA THR A 486 -6.88 9.67 18.50
C THR A 486 -5.98 8.72 19.29
N ASP A 487 -6.03 8.79 20.63
CA ASP A 487 -5.23 7.96 21.52
C ASP A 487 -5.58 6.47 21.40
N GLY A 488 -4.66 5.60 21.75
CA GLY A 488 -4.92 4.17 21.63
C GLY A 488 -3.74 3.30 21.98
N ALA A 489 -4.01 2.03 22.26
CA ALA A 489 -2.99 1.06 22.59
C ALA A 489 -3.15 -0.24 21.79
N LEU A 490 -2.03 -0.84 21.42
CA LEU A 490 -1.94 -2.26 21.08
C LEU A 490 -1.46 -3.00 22.31
N VAL A 491 -2.23 -3.99 22.76
CA VAL A 491 -1.83 -4.93 23.82
C VAL A 491 -1.48 -6.27 23.20
N ARG A 492 -0.35 -6.85 23.60
CA ARG A 492 0.15 -8.14 23.12
C ARG A 492 0.66 -8.99 24.28
N LEU A 493 0.17 -10.22 24.35
CA LEU A 493 0.69 -11.28 25.21
C LEU A 493 1.36 -12.32 24.33
N THR A 494 2.54 -12.81 24.70
CA THR A 494 3.25 -13.85 23.94
C THR A 494 3.86 -14.86 24.88
N MET A 495 3.71 -16.15 24.58
CA MET A 495 4.43 -17.21 25.29
C MET A 495 4.95 -18.28 24.35
N PHE A 496 6.04 -18.93 24.76
CA PHE A 496 6.55 -20.09 24.07
C PHE A 496 5.66 -21.32 24.35
N VAL A 497 5.45 -22.12 23.30
CA VAL A 497 4.85 -23.45 23.42
C VAL A 497 5.99 -24.47 23.37
N PRO A 498 6.21 -25.25 24.44
CA PRO A 498 7.24 -26.29 24.47
C PRO A 498 7.10 -27.27 23.28
N ARG A 499 8.22 -27.84 22.82
CA ARG A 499 8.19 -28.83 21.73
C ARG A 499 7.35 -30.04 22.14
N GLY A 500 6.33 -30.37 21.34
CA GLY A 500 5.37 -31.43 21.65
C GLY A 500 4.36 -31.07 22.77
N GLY A 501 4.40 -29.84 23.28
CA GLY A 501 3.50 -29.36 24.33
C GLY A 501 2.08 -29.06 23.82
N ASP A 502 1.12 -29.13 24.74
CA ASP A 502 -0.27 -28.77 24.51
C ASP A 502 -0.43 -27.26 24.33
N VAL A 503 -0.89 -26.82 23.15
CA VAL A 503 -1.20 -25.41 22.89
C VAL A 503 -2.34 -24.93 23.81
N GLY A 504 -3.25 -25.82 24.21
CA GLY A 504 -4.32 -25.52 25.15
C GLY A 504 -3.82 -25.15 26.55
N ALA A 505 -2.67 -25.69 26.98
CA ALA A 505 -2.02 -25.26 28.21
C ALA A 505 -1.53 -23.82 28.11
N ALA A 506 -0.92 -23.46 26.98
CA ALA A 506 -0.52 -22.08 26.71
C ALA A 506 -1.74 -21.13 26.66
N ASP A 507 -2.87 -21.55 26.07
CA ASP A 507 -4.11 -20.78 26.10
C ASP A 507 -4.59 -20.51 27.53
N ARG A 508 -4.61 -21.53 28.39
CA ARG A 508 -5.01 -21.38 29.81
C ARG A 508 -4.09 -20.41 30.55
N THR A 509 -2.78 -20.48 30.33
CA THR A 509 -1.81 -19.55 30.91
C THR A 509 -2.07 -18.12 30.46
N LEU A 510 -2.22 -17.87 29.15
CA LEU A 510 -2.49 -16.51 28.65
C LEU A 510 -3.85 -15.97 29.10
N GLN A 511 -4.86 -16.83 29.23
CA GLN A 511 -6.18 -16.45 29.76
C GLN A 511 -6.09 -16.08 31.25
N SER A 512 -5.38 -16.88 32.06
CA SER A 512 -5.12 -16.57 33.48
C SER A 512 -4.35 -15.25 33.63
N PHE A 513 -3.32 -15.04 32.82
CA PHE A 513 -2.57 -13.78 32.81
C PHE A 513 -3.49 -12.59 32.45
N ALA A 514 -4.29 -12.73 31.40
CA ALA A 514 -5.22 -11.68 30.98
C ALA A 514 -6.26 -11.35 32.08
N HIS A 515 -6.74 -12.37 32.81
CA HIS A 515 -7.66 -12.18 33.93
C HIS A 515 -7.05 -11.34 35.06
N ASP A 516 -5.80 -11.59 35.44
CA ASP A 516 -5.15 -10.87 36.53
C ASP A 516 -4.77 -9.42 36.14
N PHE A 517 -4.44 -9.17 34.86
CA PHE A 517 -3.94 -7.87 34.39
C PHE A 517 -5.02 -6.95 33.81
N ALA A 518 -6.11 -7.49 33.28
CA ALA A 518 -7.20 -6.71 32.68
C ALA A 518 -7.79 -5.62 33.60
N PRO A 519 -8.04 -5.86 34.90
CA PRO A 519 -8.55 -4.83 35.82
C PRO A 519 -7.57 -3.68 36.08
N ILE A 520 -6.27 -3.92 35.86
CA ILE A 520 -5.21 -2.94 36.08
C ILE A 520 -5.05 -2.05 34.84
N LEU A 521 -5.17 -2.64 33.65
CA LEU A 521 -4.94 -1.99 32.35
C LEU A 521 -5.76 -0.71 32.14
N SER A 522 -7.01 -0.63 32.65
CA SER A 522 -7.88 0.54 32.47
C SER A 522 -7.37 1.82 33.14
N LYS A 523 -6.45 1.71 34.11
CA LYS A 523 -5.76 2.89 34.69
C LYS A 523 -4.62 3.39 33.80
N TYR A 524 -4.13 2.53 32.92
CA TYR A 524 -3.00 2.77 32.01
C TYR A 524 -3.44 2.92 30.54
N ILE A 525 -4.70 2.70 30.23
CA ILE A 525 -5.26 2.93 28.91
C ILE A 525 -6.62 3.58 29.15
N PRO A 526 -6.80 4.85 28.78
CA PRO A 526 -8.05 5.55 29.06
C PRO A 526 -9.22 5.01 28.24
N ASP A 527 -10.41 5.14 28.83
CA ASP A 527 -11.70 4.91 28.18
C ASP A 527 -12.09 6.03 27.22
#